data_AF-A0A1U7H863-F1
#
_entry.id   AF-A0A1U7H863-F1
#
_cell.length_a   1.000
_cell.length_b   1.000
_cell.length_c   1.000
_cell.angle_alpha   90.00
_cell.angle_beta   90.00
_cell.angle_gamma   90.00
#
_symmetry.space_group_name_H-M   'P 1'
#
loop_
_entity.id
_entity.type
_entity.pdbx_description
1 polymer ?
#
loop_
_entity_poly.entity_id
_entity_poly.type
_entity_poly.pdbx_seq_one_letter_code
_entity_poly.pdbx_strand_id
1 'polypeptide(L)'
;MSFAIFDENYYLANNPDVQAAVNAGAFSSERQHFEQYGLAEGRVSVSPYYNEQVYLQKYSDVAAAVSAGSFRSGLQHYIQIGEAERRSPGAFDEQAYLALYPDVASAVAAGAFSSGVQHYIQFGQFEANRRGYFTGTTGNDTITGLGANTTITGIDVINPVLNAEGRLEFSSRELGAGDVDTLISGAGRDRFFLGSQTGILPETFYDDNGNADYALIQNFEPGMDTISLGGSSVRMYQLEAVNGNLNISTSGGDLIATVEGVTSLSEIPSSGTTLGDLTDRIVLLG
;
A
#
# COMPACT_ATOMS: atom_id res chain seq x y z
N MET A 1 6.25 23.26 4.66
CA MET A 1 5.25 22.73 5.60
C MET A 1 3.92 22.59 4.88
N SER A 2 3.32 21.41 4.93
CA SER A 2 2.05 21.08 4.29
C SER A 2 1.19 20.23 5.21
N PHE A 3 -0.11 20.51 5.23
CA PHE A 3 -1.11 19.76 5.99
C PHE A 3 -2.06 18.98 5.06
N ALA A 4 -1.64 18.75 3.81
CA ALA A 4 -2.48 18.10 2.79
C ALA A 4 -2.90 16.67 3.15
N ILE A 5 -2.12 15.98 3.98
CA ILE A 5 -2.41 14.63 4.46
C ILE A 5 -3.50 14.60 5.53
N PHE A 6 -3.78 15.72 6.21
CA PHE A 6 -4.69 15.78 7.35
C PHE A 6 -6.13 15.47 6.94
N ASP A 7 -6.73 14.47 7.60
CA ASP A 7 -8.13 14.11 7.47
C ASP A 7 -8.87 14.45 8.77
N GLU A 8 -9.81 15.38 8.68
CA GLU A 8 -10.55 15.91 9.82
C GLU A 8 -11.42 14.85 10.51
N ASN A 9 -12.09 13.98 9.73
CA ASN A 9 -12.95 12.93 10.27
C ASN A 9 -12.12 11.86 10.98
N TYR A 10 -10.98 11.47 10.39
CA TYR A 10 -10.07 10.51 10.97
C TYR A 10 -9.45 11.05 12.25
N TYR A 11 -8.96 12.29 12.22
CA TYR A 11 -8.35 12.89 13.40
C TYR A 11 -9.38 13.02 14.54
N LEU A 12 -10.61 13.42 14.23
CA LEU A 12 -11.71 13.51 15.20
C LEU A 12 -12.06 12.15 15.81
N ALA A 13 -12.18 11.11 14.99
CA ALA A 13 -12.47 9.75 15.46
C ALA A 13 -11.41 9.20 16.42
N ASN A 14 -10.15 9.63 16.24
CA ASN A 14 -9.01 9.19 17.05
C ASN A 14 -8.69 10.13 18.24
N ASN A 15 -9.30 11.31 18.30
CA ASN A 15 -9.02 12.32 19.34
C ASN A 15 -10.32 12.90 19.95
N PRO A 16 -11.07 12.12 20.76
CA PRO A 16 -12.34 12.56 21.34
C PRO A 16 -12.24 13.80 22.22
N ASP A 17 -11.06 14.06 22.80
CA ASP A 17 -10.77 15.25 23.58
C ASP A 17 -10.77 16.53 22.72
N VAL A 18 -10.25 16.45 21.50
CA VAL A 18 -10.28 17.56 20.54
C VAL A 18 -11.71 17.84 20.10
N GLN A 19 -12.50 16.80 19.85
CA GLN A 19 -13.92 16.94 19.51
C GLN A 19 -14.67 17.71 20.62
N ALA A 20 -14.41 17.39 21.89
CA ALA A 20 -15.02 18.10 23.01
C ALA A 20 -14.60 19.57 23.05
N ALA A 21 -13.33 19.88 22.76
CA ALA A 21 -12.82 21.24 22.71
C ALA A 21 -13.43 22.07 21.56
N VAL A 22 -13.58 21.47 20.36
CA VAL A 22 -14.25 22.11 19.22
C VAL A 22 -15.72 22.37 19.54
N ASN A 23 -16.43 21.38 20.11
CA ASN A 23 -17.84 21.55 20.52
C ASN A 23 -18.03 22.60 21.61
N ALA A 24 -17.02 22.80 22.48
CA ALA A 24 -17.01 23.86 23.48
C ALA A 24 -16.64 25.24 22.91
N GLY A 25 -16.33 25.34 21.61
CA GLY A 25 -15.93 26.57 20.92
C GLY A 25 -14.50 27.02 21.22
N ALA A 26 -13.65 26.15 21.78
CA ALA A 26 -12.24 26.48 22.03
C ALA A 26 -11.44 26.56 20.72
N PHE A 27 -11.87 25.82 19.70
CA PHE A 27 -11.29 25.82 18.35
C PHE A 27 -12.41 25.92 17.31
N SER A 28 -12.13 26.59 16.19
CA SER A 28 -13.06 26.70 15.06
C SER A 28 -13.12 25.42 14.21
N SER A 29 -12.10 24.57 14.29
CA SER A 29 -12.03 23.27 13.64
C SER A 29 -10.96 22.40 14.28
N GLU A 30 -11.04 21.10 14.05
CA GLU A 30 -10.04 20.11 14.48
C GLU A 30 -8.71 20.34 13.77
N ARG A 31 -8.76 20.77 12.51
CA ARG A 31 -7.57 21.22 11.78
C ARG A 31 -6.88 22.38 12.49
N GLN A 32 -7.63 23.38 12.98
CA GLN A 32 -7.03 24.49 13.73
C GLN A 32 -6.33 23.98 15.00
N HIS A 33 -6.96 23.08 15.74
CA HIS A 33 -6.33 22.44 16.90
C HIS A 33 -5.03 21.73 16.50
N PHE A 34 -5.06 20.91 15.45
CA PHE A 34 -3.88 20.15 15.02
C PHE A 34 -2.71 21.05 14.60
N GLU A 35 -2.98 22.08 13.80
CA GLU A 35 -1.96 23.01 13.32
C GLU A 35 -1.34 23.84 14.46
N GLN A 36 -2.11 24.22 15.48
CA GLN A 36 -1.62 25.04 16.60
C GLN A 36 -1.01 24.22 17.75
N TYR A 37 -1.57 23.04 18.03
CA TYR A 37 -1.24 22.24 19.22
C TYR A 37 -0.92 20.80 18.86
N GLY A 38 -1.77 20.11 18.10
CA GLY A 38 -1.67 18.66 17.89
C GLY A 38 -0.30 18.20 17.35
N LEU A 39 0.31 18.95 16.43
CA LEU A 39 1.64 18.63 15.93
C LEU A 39 2.74 18.78 17.02
N ALA A 40 2.63 19.82 17.86
CA ALA A 40 3.57 20.07 18.96
C ALA A 40 3.37 19.08 20.13
N GLU A 41 2.15 18.57 20.30
CA GLU A 41 1.79 17.49 21.23
C GLU A 41 2.29 16.12 20.77
N GLY A 42 2.76 16.00 19.52
CA GLY A 42 3.23 14.74 18.95
C GLY A 42 2.11 13.79 18.51
N ARG A 43 0.91 14.32 18.21
CA ARG A 43 -0.19 13.49 17.68
C ARG A 43 0.10 13.09 16.24
N VAL A 44 0.09 11.78 15.98
CA VAL A 44 0.45 11.21 14.68
C VAL A 44 -0.75 10.63 13.90
N SER A 45 -1.85 10.30 14.59
CA SER A 45 -3.06 9.73 13.99
C SER A 45 -3.91 10.81 13.30
N VAL A 46 -3.42 11.31 12.17
CA VAL A 46 -4.02 12.44 11.43
C VAL A 46 -4.73 12.06 10.15
N SER A 47 -4.51 10.84 9.66
CA SER A 47 -4.99 10.38 8.37
C SER A 47 -4.86 8.87 8.27
N PRO A 48 -5.77 8.17 7.56
CA PRO A 48 -5.56 6.75 7.25
C PRO A 48 -4.35 6.52 6.33
N TYR A 49 -3.88 7.56 5.62
CA TYR A 49 -2.73 7.48 4.73
C TYR A 49 -1.38 7.67 5.44
N TYR A 50 -1.37 8.11 6.70
CA TYR A 50 -0.14 8.31 7.47
C TYR A 50 0.02 7.22 8.53
N ASN A 51 1.20 6.60 8.58
CA ASN A 51 1.55 5.65 9.63
C ASN A 51 2.96 5.93 10.15
N GLU A 52 3.05 6.37 11.40
CA GLU A 52 4.32 6.73 12.07
C GLU A 52 5.33 5.59 12.06
N GLN A 53 4.89 4.37 12.40
CA GLN A 53 5.78 3.21 12.49
C GLN A 53 6.36 2.86 11.12
N VAL A 54 5.50 2.74 10.11
CA VAL A 54 5.91 2.46 8.73
C VAL A 54 6.84 3.55 8.19
N TYR A 55 6.51 4.82 8.46
CA TYR A 55 7.32 5.95 8.02
C TYR A 55 8.73 5.91 8.62
N LEU A 56 8.86 5.63 9.92
CA LEU A 56 10.17 5.54 10.58
C LEU A 56 10.94 4.27 10.22
N GLN A 57 10.27 3.16 9.94
CA GLN A 57 10.90 1.94 9.42
C GLN A 57 11.47 2.16 8.02
N LYS A 58 10.70 2.78 7.12
CA LYS A 58 11.10 3.05 5.73
C LYS A 58 12.21 4.12 5.65
N TYR A 59 12.25 5.06 6.60
CA TYR A 59 13.19 6.19 6.60
C TYR A 59 14.06 6.24 7.86
N SER A 60 15.13 5.44 7.86
CA SER A 60 16.06 5.33 8.99
C SER A 60 16.77 6.64 9.36
N ASP A 61 16.97 7.55 8.39
CA ASP A 61 17.48 8.89 8.63
C ASP A 61 16.51 9.74 9.47
N VAL A 62 15.21 9.60 9.23
CA VAL A 62 14.16 10.27 10.01
C VAL A 62 14.05 9.64 11.40
N ALA A 63 14.09 8.31 11.49
CA ALA A 63 14.11 7.61 12.79
C ALA A 63 15.27 8.08 13.66
N ALA A 64 16.46 8.23 13.08
CA ALA A 64 17.62 8.79 13.78
C ALA A 64 17.39 10.25 14.21
N ALA A 65 16.80 11.09 13.35
CA ALA A 65 16.49 12.47 13.67
C ALA A 65 15.43 12.63 14.78
N VAL A 66 14.41 11.77 14.81
CA VAL A 66 13.42 11.71 15.88
C VAL A 66 14.06 11.25 17.20
N SER A 67 14.87 10.19 17.16
CA SER A 67 15.61 9.70 18.33
C SER A 67 16.57 10.75 18.90
N ALA A 68 17.21 11.55 18.04
CA ALA A 68 18.06 12.66 18.43
C ALA A 68 17.29 13.91 18.93
N GLY A 69 15.95 13.91 18.85
CA GLY A 69 15.10 15.02 19.27
C GLY A 69 15.03 16.20 18.29
N SER A 70 15.58 16.06 17.08
CA SER A 70 15.47 17.07 16.01
C SER A 70 14.04 17.21 15.49
N PHE A 71 13.28 16.10 15.50
CA PHE A 71 11.85 16.08 15.28
C PHE A 71 11.16 15.38 16.46
N ARG A 72 9.93 15.80 16.77
CA ARG A 72 9.07 15.18 17.79
C ARG A 72 8.51 13.84 17.31
N SER A 73 8.26 13.72 16.02
CA SER A 73 7.72 12.53 15.36
C SER A 73 8.11 12.49 13.89
N GLY A 74 7.99 11.33 13.27
CA GLY A 74 8.04 11.15 11.83
C GLY A 74 7.01 12.01 11.12
N LEU A 75 5.81 12.18 11.68
CA LEU A 75 4.78 13.04 11.09
C LEU A 75 5.25 14.49 10.99
N GLN A 76 5.93 14.99 12.03
CA GLN A 76 6.49 16.33 12.00
C GLN A 76 7.52 16.48 10.88
N HIS A 77 8.40 15.49 10.71
CA HIS A 77 9.32 15.47 9.57
C HIS A 77 8.56 15.46 8.24
N TYR A 78 7.56 14.59 8.09
CA TYR A 78 6.78 14.45 6.87
C TYR A 78 6.11 15.77 6.46
N ILE A 79 5.37 16.39 7.37
CA ILE A 79 4.67 17.66 7.16
C ILE A 79 5.64 18.80 6.82
N GLN A 80 6.80 18.84 7.46
CA GLN A 80 7.76 19.93 7.27
C GLN A 80 8.60 19.77 6.01
N ILE A 81 9.01 18.53 5.70
CA ILE A 81 10.06 18.18 4.74
C ILE A 81 9.65 16.99 3.87
N GLY A 82 9.26 15.87 4.49
CA GLY A 82 9.12 14.59 3.80
C GLY A 82 8.12 14.57 2.64
N GLU A 83 7.02 15.32 2.74
CA GLU A 83 6.06 15.43 1.62
C GLU A 83 6.72 16.07 0.39
N ALA A 84 7.49 17.15 0.57
CA ALA A 84 8.21 17.80 -0.52
C ALA A 84 9.35 16.94 -1.08
N GLU A 85 9.90 16.05 -0.26
CA GLU A 85 10.87 15.02 -0.68
C GLU A 85 10.21 13.82 -1.38
N ARG A 86 8.88 13.82 -1.55
CA ARG A 86 8.12 12.71 -2.15
C ARG A 86 8.32 11.39 -1.39
N ARG A 87 8.40 11.48 -0.07
CA ARG A 87 8.41 10.30 0.80
C ARG A 87 6.99 9.76 0.95
N SER A 88 6.85 8.45 0.97
CA SER A 88 5.60 7.74 1.23
C SER A 88 5.19 7.96 2.68
N PRO A 89 4.00 8.51 2.99
CA PRO A 89 3.56 8.80 4.36
C PRO A 89 3.24 7.55 5.21
N GLY A 90 3.08 6.40 4.57
CA GLY A 90 2.70 5.13 5.17
C GLY A 90 2.76 4.06 4.09
N ALA A 91 1.75 3.17 4.05
CA ALA A 91 1.70 2.13 3.02
C ALA A 91 1.46 2.67 1.61
N PHE A 92 0.80 3.82 1.44
CA PHE A 92 0.66 4.44 0.11
C PHE A 92 2.03 4.78 -0.46
N ASP A 93 2.36 4.19 -1.61
CA ASP A 93 3.65 4.33 -2.26
C ASP A 93 3.63 5.51 -3.24
N GLU A 94 4.12 6.65 -2.75
CA GLU A 94 4.23 7.90 -3.51
C GLU A 94 5.07 7.71 -4.78
N GLN A 95 6.17 6.96 -4.70
CA GLN A 95 7.09 6.80 -5.82
C GLN A 95 6.47 5.90 -6.89
N ALA A 96 5.86 4.79 -6.49
CA ALA A 96 5.19 3.88 -7.42
C ALA A 96 3.98 4.54 -8.09
N TYR A 97 3.19 5.31 -7.33
CA TYR A 97 2.06 6.05 -7.87
C TYR A 97 2.50 7.10 -8.90
N LEU A 98 3.55 7.89 -8.62
CA LEU A 98 4.07 8.88 -9.56
C LEU A 98 4.74 8.25 -10.78
N ALA A 99 5.41 7.11 -10.63
CA ALA A 99 5.99 6.36 -11.75
C ALA A 99 4.89 5.84 -12.69
N LEU A 100 3.80 5.33 -12.12
CA LEU A 100 2.66 4.82 -12.89
C LEU A 100 1.86 5.94 -13.59
N TYR A 101 1.87 7.14 -13.03
CA TYR A 101 1.10 8.28 -13.53
C TYR A 101 1.97 9.50 -13.84
N PRO A 102 2.67 9.50 -15.00
CA PRO A 102 3.56 10.61 -15.40
C PRO A 102 2.87 11.98 -15.51
N ASP A 103 1.55 11.99 -15.77
CA ASP A 103 0.76 13.22 -15.80
C ASP A 103 0.58 13.82 -14.40
N VAL A 104 0.38 12.98 -13.37
CA VAL A 104 0.37 13.42 -11.97
C VAL A 104 1.74 13.86 -11.53
N ALA A 105 2.80 13.12 -11.90
CA ALA A 105 4.18 13.53 -11.63
C ALA A 105 4.49 14.91 -12.22
N SER A 106 3.99 15.19 -13.44
CA SER A 106 4.11 16.50 -14.08
C SER A 106 3.32 17.58 -13.34
N ALA A 107 2.11 17.28 -12.85
CA ALA A 107 1.29 18.21 -12.08
C ALA A 107 1.93 18.56 -10.71
N VAL A 108 2.52 17.57 -10.03
CA VAL A 108 3.29 17.77 -8.78
C VAL A 108 4.54 18.63 -9.06
N ALA A 109 5.29 18.32 -10.12
CA ALA A 109 6.46 19.10 -10.51
C ALA A 109 6.11 20.56 -10.88
N ALA A 110 4.92 20.79 -11.44
CA ALA A 110 4.39 22.12 -11.74
C ALA A 110 3.79 22.85 -10.51
N GLY A 111 3.73 22.18 -9.35
CA GLY A 111 3.17 22.74 -8.11
C GLY A 111 1.65 22.81 -8.07
N ALA A 112 0.95 22.12 -8.98
CA ALA A 112 -0.51 21.99 -8.93
C ALA A 112 -0.96 21.12 -7.75
N PHE A 113 -0.09 20.19 -7.33
CA PHE A 113 -0.22 19.39 -6.12
C PHE A 113 1.10 19.42 -5.34
N SER A 114 1.04 19.36 -4.01
CA SER A 114 2.20 19.22 -3.13
C SER A 114 2.85 17.84 -3.25
N SER A 115 2.05 16.81 -3.53
CA SER A 115 2.47 15.42 -3.63
C SER A 115 1.48 14.58 -4.45
N GLY A 116 1.92 13.40 -4.88
CA GLY A 116 1.08 12.37 -5.49
C GLY A 116 0.00 11.87 -4.53
N VAL A 117 0.31 11.71 -3.24
CA VAL A 117 -0.67 11.33 -2.22
C VAL A 117 -1.75 12.39 -2.04
N GLN A 118 -1.41 13.69 -2.11
CA GLN A 118 -2.44 14.74 -2.14
C GLN A 118 -3.36 14.58 -3.35
N HIS A 119 -2.78 14.40 -4.55
CA HIS A 119 -3.58 14.15 -5.76
C HIS A 119 -4.47 12.90 -5.57
N TYR A 120 -3.92 11.81 -5.04
CA TYR A 120 -4.65 10.57 -4.86
C TYR A 120 -5.84 10.74 -3.90
N ILE A 121 -5.61 11.40 -2.76
CA ILE A 121 -6.66 11.69 -1.77
C ILE A 121 -7.77 12.55 -2.38
N GLN A 122 -7.44 13.58 -3.15
CA GLN A 122 -8.45 14.51 -3.67
C GLN A 122 -9.16 14.00 -4.92
N PHE A 123 -8.45 13.25 -5.77
CA PHE A 123 -8.91 12.87 -7.11
C PHE A 123 -8.66 11.40 -7.39
N GLY A 124 -7.41 10.94 -7.28
CA GLY A 124 -7.01 9.64 -7.83
C GLY A 124 -7.81 8.46 -7.29
N GLN A 125 -8.17 8.43 -6.00
CA GLN A 125 -8.98 7.35 -5.43
C GLN A 125 -10.41 7.25 -6.00
N PHE A 126 -10.88 8.30 -6.68
CA PHE A 126 -12.21 8.40 -7.30
C PHE A 126 -12.16 8.28 -8.83
N GLU A 127 -10.97 8.21 -9.42
CA GLU A 127 -10.79 8.12 -10.87
C GLU A 127 -10.70 6.64 -11.31
N ALA A 128 -11.58 6.19 -12.20
CA ALA A 128 -11.65 4.79 -12.60
C ALA A 128 -10.37 4.24 -13.27
N ASN A 129 -9.53 5.12 -13.83
CA ASN A 129 -8.27 4.78 -14.49
C ASN A 129 -7.05 4.96 -13.58
N ARG A 130 -7.26 5.34 -12.32
CA ARG A 130 -6.21 5.38 -11.31
C ARG A 130 -6.31 4.18 -10.40
N ARG A 131 -5.15 3.75 -9.94
CA ARG A 131 -4.96 2.69 -8.98
C ARG A 131 -4.02 3.19 -7.90
N GLY A 132 -4.46 3.14 -6.65
CA GLY A 132 -3.57 3.39 -5.53
C GLY A 132 -2.56 2.25 -5.42
N TYR A 133 -1.31 2.54 -5.08
CA TYR A 133 -0.28 1.53 -4.91
C TYR A 133 0.10 1.51 -3.43
N PHE A 134 -0.05 0.36 -2.78
CA PHE A 134 0.18 0.19 -1.34
C PHE A 134 1.21 -0.92 -1.13
N THR A 135 2.31 -0.56 -0.46
CA THR A 135 3.50 -1.40 -0.31
C THR A 135 3.91 -1.47 1.16
N GLY A 136 4.48 -2.59 1.57
CA GLY A 136 4.95 -2.79 2.92
C GLY A 136 6.38 -2.32 3.14
N THR A 137 7.02 -2.98 4.09
CA THR A 137 8.35 -2.77 4.61
C THR A 137 9.12 -4.10 4.60
N THR A 138 10.19 -4.19 5.38
CA THR A 138 10.97 -5.43 5.50
C THR A 138 10.59 -6.23 6.75
N GLY A 139 9.30 -6.41 6.99
CA GLY A 139 8.79 -7.02 8.21
C GLY A 139 7.28 -7.08 8.19
N ASN A 140 6.70 -7.86 9.09
CA ASN A 140 5.24 -8.01 9.19
C ASN A 140 4.48 -6.68 9.15
N ASP A 141 3.67 -6.52 8.10
CA ASP A 141 2.86 -5.36 7.84
C ASP A 141 1.36 -5.65 7.97
N THR A 142 0.60 -4.59 8.23
CA THR A 142 -0.85 -4.60 8.04
C THR A 142 -1.19 -3.46 7.09
N ILE A 143 -1.59 -3.81 5.88
CA ILE A 143 -1.77 -2.88 4.78
C ILE A 143 -3.23 -2.88 4.37
N THR A 144 -3.87 -1.71 4.44
CA THR A 144 -5.22 -1.50 3.93
C THR A 144 -5.16 -0.68 2.65
N GLY A 145 -5.70 -1.23 1.56
CA GLY A 145 -5.93 -0.49 0.33
C GLY A 145 -7.01 0.58 0.55
N LEU A 146 -6.66 1.85 0.28
CA LEU A 146 -7.58 2.97 0.46
C LEU A 146 -8.04 3.51 -0.90
N GLY A 147 -9.24 3.17 -1.33
CA GLY A 147 -9.84 3.61 -2.59
C GLY A 147 -10.48 2.45 -3.35
N ALA A 148 -11.17 2.74 -4.45
CA ALA A 148 -11.96 1.73 -5.18
C ALA A 148 -11.14 0.85 -6.16
N ASN A 149 -9.85 1.12 -6.28
CA ASN A 149 -8.96 0.41 -7.20
C ASN A 149 -7.54 0.52 -6.64
N THR A 150 -7.04 -0.57 -6.07
CA THR A 150 -5.73 -0.58 -5.41
C THR A 150 -4.87 -1.75 -5.88
N THR A 151 -3.55 -1.58 -5.84
CA THR A 151 -2.57 -2.68 -5.81
C THR A 151 -2.03 -2.72 -4.39
N ILE A 152 -2.00 -3.91 -3.80
CA ILE A 152 -1.51 -4.13 -2.43
C ILE A 152 -0.44 -5.22 -2.47
N THR A 153 0.70 -4.97 -1.85
CA THR A 153 1.78 -5.95 -1.67
C THR A 153 2.46 -5.74 -0.32
N GLY A 154 2.88 -6.82 0.34
CA GLY A 154 3.58 -6.76 1.63
C GLY A 154 5.05 -6.40 1.53
N ILE A 155 5.65 -6.49 0.35
CA ILE A 155 7.09 -6.24 0.20
C ILE A 155 7.44 -4.75 0.16
N ASP A 156 8.67 -4.44 0.56
CA ASP A 156 9.28 -3.11 0.43
C ASP A 156 9.71 -2.80 -1.01
N VAL A 157 8.81 -2.16 -1.76
CA VAL A 157 9.06 -1.72 -3.14
C VAL A 157 10.02 -0.53 -3.18
N ILE A 158 11.09 -0.67 -3.98
CA ILE A 158 12.16 0.33 -4.11
C ILE A 158 12.44 0.60 -5.60
N ASN A 159 12.71 1.87 -5.92
CA ASN A 159 13.00 2.34 -7.27
C ASN A 159 11.94 1.91 -8.31
N PRO A 160 10.64 2.17 -8.07
CA PRO A 160 9.63 1.85 -9.04
C PRO A 160 9.80 2.69 -10.31
N VAL A 161 9.80 2.04 -11.47
CA VAL A 161 9.96 2.64 -12.81
C VAL A 161 8.92 2.03 -13.75
N LEU A 162 8.34 2.86 -14.61
CA LEU A 162 7.45 2.39 -15.67
C LEU A 162 8.28 1.95 -16.87
N ASN A 163 8.12 0.70 -17.30
CA ASN A 163 8.79 0.19 -18.50
C ASN A 163 8.06 0.56 -19.80
N ALA A 164 8.60 0.14 -20.94
CA ALA A 164 8.07 0.51 -22.26
C ALA A 164 6.68 -0.08 -22.53
N GLU A 165 6.32 -1.16 -21.84
CA GLU A 165 5.04 -1.84 -21.91
C GLU A 165 4.00 -1.23 -20.94
N GLY A 166 4.36 -0.19 -20.19
CA GLY A 166 3.46 0.48 -19.24
C GLY A 166 3.28 -0.29 -17.92
N ARG A 167 4.24 -1.15 -17.57
CA ARG A 167 4.25 -1.94 -16.33
C ARG A 167 5.26 -1.38 -15.35
N LEU A 168 4.89 -1.38 -14.06
CA LEU A 168 5.82 -1.04 -12.99
C LEU A 168 6.85 -2.16 -12.80
N GLU A 169 8.10 -1.80 -13.00
CA GLU A 169 9.29 -2.52 -12.57
C GLU A 169 9.81 -1.90 -11.27
N PHE A 170 10.33 -2.73 -10.39
CA PHE A 170 10.88 -2.28 -9.12
C PHE A 170 11.94 -3.27 -8.64
N SER A 171 12.72 -2.86 -7.65
CA SER A 171 13.56 -3.73 -6.84
C SER A 171 12.93 -3.87 -5.46
N SER A 172 13.36 -4.88 -4.70
CA SER A 172 12.98 -5.03 -3.29
C SER A 172 14.20 -5.27 -2.42
N ARG A 173 14.11 -4.92 -1.14
CA ARG A 173 15.09 -5.36 -0.12
C ARG A 173 14.90 -6.84 0.23
N GLU A 174 13.66 -7.29 0.25
CA GLU A 174 13.27 -8.68 0.48
C GLU A 174 11.93 -9.02 -0.17
N LEU A 175 11.66 -10.31 -0.34
CA LEU A 175 10.46 -10.78 -1.04
C LEU A 175 9.43 -11.37 -0.07
N GLY A 176 9.35 -10.85 1.16
CA GLY A 176 8.47 -11.34 2.23
C GLY A 176 9.06 -12.50 3.04
N ALA A 177 10.39 -12.60 3.07
CA ALA A 177 11.10 -13.75 3.60
C ALA A 177 11.03 -13.81 5.13
N GLY A 178 10.21 -14.74 5.65
CA GLY A 178 9.95 -14.82 7.10
C GLY A 178 8.87 -13.85 7.61
N ASP A 179 8.15 -13.19 6.70
CA ASP A 179 7.11 -12.21 7.03
C ASP A 179 5.70 -12.78 6.91
N VAL A 180 4.85 -12.39 7.84
CA VAL A 180 3.40 -12.60 7.75
C VAL A 180 2.72 -11.25 7.62
N ASP A 181 2.37 -10.92 6.38
CA ASP A 181 1.74 -9.66 6.03
C ASP A 181 0.23 -9.80 5.94
N THR A 182 -0.50 -8.89 6.56
CA THR A 182 -1.96 -8.81 6.44
C THR A 182 -2.33 -7.77 5.37
N LEU A 183 -2.86 -8.24 4.25
CA LEU A 183 -3.25 -7.41 3.10
C LEU A 183 -4.77 -7.32 3.03
N ILE A 184 -5.31 -6.12 3.15
CA ILE A 184 -6.74 -5.86 3.32
C ILE A 184 -7.24 -4.99 2.17
N SER A 185 -8.13 -5.51 1.32
CA SER A 185 -8.80 -4.70 0.30
C SER A 185 -9.90 -3.81 0.88
N GLY A 186 -10.22 -2.76 0.12
CA GLY A 186 -11.42 -1.96 0.31
C GLY A 186 -12.55 -2.48 -0.57
N ALA A 187 -13.62 -1.69 -0.71
CA ALA A 187 -14.61 -1.97 -1.75
C ALA A 187 -14.04 -1.59 -3.11
N GLY A 188 -14.24 -2.40 -4.15
CA GLY A 188 -13.84 -2.03 -5.51
C GLY A 188 -13.16 -3.15 -6.27
N ARG A 189 -12.17 -2.79 -7.11
CA ARG A 189 -11.38 -3.74 -7.90
C ARG A 189 -9.94 -3.69 -7.43
N ASP A 190 -9.59 -4.54 -6.49
CA ASP A 190 -8.28 -4.58 -5.89
C ASP A 190 -7.41 -5.69 -6.47
N ARG A 191 -6.10 -5.49 -6.38
CA ARG A 191 -5.08 -6.44 -6.83
C ARG A 191 -4.11 -6.73 -5.70
N PHE A 192 -4.14 -7.96 -5.21
CA PHE A 192 -3.09 -8.49 -4.34
C PHE A 192 -1.93 -8.96 -5.19
N PHE A 193 -0.75 -8.42 -4.94
CA PHE A 193 0.41 -8.60 -5.78
C PHE A 193 1.48 -9.39 -5.02
N LEU A 194 1.56 -10.70 -5.30
CA LEU A 194 2.34 -11.70 -4.56
C LEU A 194 3.44 -12.35 -5.41
N GLY A 195 3.90 -11.63 -6.43
CA GLY A 195 5.00 -12.09 -7.25
C GLY A 195 5.33 -11.13 -8.37
N SER A 196 6.62 -10.96 -8.60
CA SER A 196 7.14 -10.14 -9.67
C SER A 196 7.41 -10.97 -10.92
N GLN A 197 7.44 -10.28 -12.06
CA GLN A 197 8.28 -10.71 -13.17
C GLN A 197 9.15 -9.55 -13.62
N THR A 198 9.66 -8.79 -12.64
CA THR A 198 10.46 -7.59 -12.89
C THR A 198 11.90 -7.99 -12.62
N GLY A 199 12.53 -8.58 -13.64
CA GLY A 199 13.86 -9.19 -13.58
C GLY A 199 14.09 -10.17 -14.72
N ILE A 200 15.26 -10.83 -14.75
CA ILE A 200 15.60 -11.87 -15.74
C ILE A 200 14.71 -13.13 -15.54
N LEU A 201 14.12 -13.31 -14.35
CA LEU A 201 13.25 -14.44 -13.99
C LEU A 201 12.03 -13.98 -13.18
N PRO A 202 10.89 -14.69 -13.28
CA PRO A 202 9.74 -14.49 -12.38
C PRO A 202 10.10 -14.84 -10.94
N GLU A 203 9.65 -14.04 -9.99
CA GLU A 203 9.89 -14.24 -8.55
C GLU A 203 8.55 -14.35 -7.81
N THR A 204 8.39 -15.42 -7.04
CA THR A 204 7.27 -15.59 -6.09
C THR A 204 7.64 -14.89 -4.78
N PHE A 205 6.68 -14.21 -4.15
CA PHE A 205 6.89 -13.66 -2.81
C PHE A 205 6.52 -14.70 -1.75
N TYR A 206 7.14 -14.61 -0.57
CA TYR A 206 6.96 -15.55 0.54
C TYR A 206 7.29 -17.01 0.17
N ASP A 207 8.16 -17.24 -0.82
CA ASP A 207 8.59 -18.59 -1.27
C ASP A 207 9.88 -19.01 -0.56
N ASP A 208 9.88 -18.84 0.76
CA ASP A 208 10.87 -19.37 1.67
C ASP A 208 10.20 -19.79 2.99
N ASN A 209 10.97 -20.36 3.93
CA ASN A 209 10.53 -20.73 5.30
C ASN A 209 9.23 -21.57 5.49
N GLY A 210 8.61 -22.10 4.42
CA GLY A 210 7.55 -23.10 4.50
C GLY A 210 6.17 -22.53 4.84
N ASN A 211 5.75 -22.61 6.10
CA ASN A 211 4.45 -22.06 6.52
C ASN A 211 4.62 -20.93 7.54
N ALA A 212 5.84 -20.40 7.66
CA ALA A 212 6.20 -19.40 8.66
C ALA A 212 5.93 -17.97 8.18
N ASP A 213 5.80 -17.80 6.87
CA ASP A 213 5.67 -16.57 6.11
C ASP A 213 4.61 -16.77 5.03
N TYR A 214 3.78 -15.75 4.82
CA TYR A 214 2.71 -15.75 3.83
C TYR A 214 1.97 -14.41 3.86
N ALA A 215 1.30 -14.07 2.77
CA ALA A 215 0.29 -13.03 2.77
C ALA A 215 -1.06 -13.54 3.30
N LEU A 216 -1.54 -13.00 4.42
CA LEU A 216 -2.93 -13.12 4.85
C LEU A 216 -3.79 -12.10 4.11
N ILE A 217 -4.60 -12.55 3.16
CA ILE A 217 -5.50 -11.70 2.38
C ILE A 217 -6.87 -11.66 3.04
N GLN A 218 -7.34 -10.44 3.35
CA GLN A 218 -8.64 -10.18 3.95
C GLN A 218 -9.50 -9.30 3.06
N ASN A 219 -10.82 -9.43 3.21
CA ASN A 219 -11.85 -8.72 2.43
C ASN A 219 -11.79 -8.96 0.91
N PHE A 220 -11.18 -10.05 0.46
CA PHE A 220 -11.18 -10.40 -0.95
C PHE A 220 -12.62 -10.56 -1.47
N GLU A 221 -12.98 -9.81 -2.52
CA GLU A 221 -14.29 -9.89 -3.17
C GLU A 221 -14.24 -10.77 -4.44
N PRO A 222 -14.78 -12.01 -4.42
CA PRO A 222 -14.84 -12.87 -5.61
C PRO A 222 -15.54 -12.19 -6.79
N GLY A 223 -15.03 -12.39 -8.00
CA GLY A 223 -15.50 -11.72 -9.21
C GLY A 223 -15.05 -10.25 -9.38
N MET A 224 -14.43 -9.63 -8.37
CA MET A 224 -13.98 -8.23 -8.41
C MET A 224 -12.48 -8.09 -8.19
N ASP A 225 -11.97 -8.71 -7.12
CA ASP A 225 -10.58 -8.65 -6.74
C ASP A 225 -9.75 -9.72 -7.44
N THR A 226 -8.46 -9.43 -7.59
CA THR A 226 -7.54 -10.35 -8.26
C THR A 226 -6.29 -10.60 -7.42
N ILE A 227 -5.75 -11.81 -7.52
CA ILE A 227 -4.43 -12.14 -6.97
C ILE A 227 -3.48 -12.36 -8.14
N SER A 228 -2.36 -11.65 -8.15
CA SER A 228 -1.29 -11.82 -9.13
C SER A 228 -0.16 -12.62 -8.50
N LEU A 229 0.19 -13.75 -9.10
CA LEU A 229 1.29 -14.61 -8.66
C LEU A 229 2.48 -14.53 -9.63
N GLY A 230 3.66 -14.91 -9.12
CA GLY A 230 4.87 -15.10 -9.91
C GLY A 230 4.77 -16.32 -10.84
N GLY A 231 5.68 -16.44 -11.79
CA GLY A 231 5.75 -17.59 -12.69
C GLY A 231 4.80 -17.54 -13.90
N SER A 232 4.81 -18.61 -14.70
CA SER A 232 4.22 -18.66 -16.05
C SER A 232 3.01 -19.60 -16.18
N SER A 233 2.64 -20.32 -15.11
CA SER A 233 1.47 -21.19 -15.11
C SER A 233 0.96 -21.44 -13.69
N VAL A 234 -0.36 -21.39 -13.50
CA VAL A 234 -1.00 -21.72 -12.20
C VAL A 234 -0.64 -23.12 -11.69
N ARG A 235 -0.18 -24.02 -12.56
CA ARG A 235 0.31 -25.37 -12.19
C ARG A 235 1.55 -25.35 -11.28
N MET A 236 2.22 -24.21 -11.19
CA MET A 236 3.30 -23.99 -10.22
C MET A 236 2.79 -23.85 -8.79
N TYR A 237 1.47 -23.74 -8.60
CA TYR A 237 0.82 -23.55 -7.32
C TYR A 237 -0.20 -24.64 -7.02
N GLN A 238 -0.40 -24.88 -5.73
CA GLN A 238 -1.44 -25.73 -5.17
C GLN A 238 -2.45 -24.82 -4.48
N LEU A 239 -3.72 -24.95 -4.85
CA LEU A 239 -4.83 -24.18 -4.27
C LEU A 239 -5.68 -25.15 -3.46
N GLU A 240 -5.66 -25.01 -2.13
CA GLU A 240 -6.34 -25.95 -1.21
C GLU A 240 -7.28 -25.20 -0.27
N ALA A 241 -8.55 -25.63 -0.24
CA ALA A 241 -9.53 -25.09 0.68
C ALA A 241 -9.30 -25.67 2.09
N VAL A 242 -8.97 -24.82 3.05
CA VAL A 242 -8.67 -25.21 4.44
C VAL A 242 -9.51 -24.35 5.39
N ASN A 243 -10.38 -24.97 6.17
CA ASN A 243 -11.21 -24.31 7.19
C ASN A 243 -12.04 -23.11 6.70
N GLY A 244 -12.50 -23.13 5.44
CA GLY A 244 -13.28 -22.04 4.84
C GLY A 244 -12.46 -20.93 4.20
N ASN A 245 -11.13 -21.05 4.23
CA ASN A 245 -10.17 -20.20 3.54
C ASN A 245 -9.50 -20.96 2.40
N LEU A 246 -8.76 -20.25 1.55
CA LEU A 246 -8.00 -20.83 0.46
C LEU A 246 -6.52 -20.61 0.70
N ASN A 247 -5.78 -21.69 0.86
CA ASN A 247 -4.33 -21.65 0.90
C ASN A 247 -3.79 -21.73 -0.53
N ILE A 248 -2.84 -20.86 -0.83
CA ILE A 248 -2.06 -20.88 -2.06
C ILE A 248 -0.63 -21.24 -1.67
N SER A 249 -0.18 -22.40 -2.12
CA SER A 249 1.19 -22.87 -1.87
C SER A 249 1.93 -23.07 -3.19
N THR A 250 3.26 -22.97 -3.19
CA THR A 250 4.07 -23.37 -4.34
C THR A 250 3.99 -24.88 -4.55
N SER A 251 4.42 -25.36 -5.73
CA SER A 251 4.47 -26.79 -6.04
C SER A 251 5.40 -27.57 -5.10
N GLY A 252 6.35 -26.88 -4.45
CA GLY A 252 7.21 -27.41 -3.39
C GLY A 252 6.53 -27.57 -2.03
N GLY A 253 5.32 -27.02 -1.86
CA GLY A 253 4.54 -27.06 -0.62
C GLY A 253 4.71 -25.84 0.28
N ASP A 254 5.42 -24.80 -0.18
CA ASP A 254 5.63 -23.55 0.55
C ASP A 254 4.37 -22.68 0.53
N LEU A 255 3.87 -22.20 1.66
CA LEU A 255 2.63 -21.42 1.76
C LEU A 255 2.92 -19.95 1.45
N ILE A 256 2.36 -19.42 0.37
CA ILE A 256 2.61 -18.02 0.00
C ILE A 256 1.44 -17.09 0.34
N ALA A 257 0.23 -17.64 0.47
CA ALA A 257 -0.95 -16.86 0.83
C ALA A 257 -2.05 -17.70 1.47
N THR A 258 -2.82 -17.05 2.35
CA THR A 258 -4.11 -17.53 2.82
C THR A 258 -5.16 -16.47 2.48
N VAL A 259 -6.19 -16.84 1.72
CA VAL A 259 -7.30 -15.96 1.34
C VAL A 259 -8.49 -16.25 2.24
N GLU A 260 -8.82 -15.29 3.10
CA GLU A 260 -9.90 -15.43 4.08
C GLU A 260 -11.28 -15.46 3.41
N GLY A 261 -12.12 -16.44 3.80
CA GLY A 261 -13.51 -16.54 3.36
C GLY A 261 -13.71 -16.99 1.90
N VAL A 262 -12.64 -17.34 1.20
CA VAL A 262 -12.66 -17.87 -0.17
C VAL A 262 -12.26 -19.33 -0.14
N THR A 263 -12.90 -20.21 -0.93
CA THR A 263 -12.54 -21.64 -0.99
C THR A 263 -12.10 -22.11 -2.37
N SER A 264 -12.13 -21.23 -3.37
CA SER A 264 -11.68 -21.55 -4.73
C SER A 264 -11.34 -20.28 -5.48
N LEU A 265 -10.29 -20.36 -6.30
CA LEU A 265 -9.95 -19.35 -7.30
C LEU A 265 -9.67 -20.06 -8.62
N SER A 266 -9.81 -19.32 -9.72
CA SER A 266 -9.54 -19.79 -11.08
C SER A 266 -8.61 -18.83 -11.80
N GLU A 267 -7.72 -19.38 -12.63
CA GLU A 267 -6.85 -18.58 -13.49
C GLU A 267 -7.67 -17.90 -14.59
N ILE A 268 -7.49 -16.59 -14.75
CA ILE A 268 -8.05 -15.84 -15.87
C ILE A 268 -7.23 -16.18 -17.13
N PRO A 269 -7.83 -16.75 -18.19
CA PRO A 269 -7.10 -17.08 -19.41
C PRO A 269 -6.51 -15.84 -20.10
N SER A 270 -5.26 -15.94 -20.53
CA SER A 270 -4.54 -14.85 -21.21
C SER A 270 -5.10 -14.46 -22.59
N SER A 271 -5.96 -15.29 -23.19
CA SER A 271 -6.55 -15.06 -24.52
C SER A 271 -7.99 -14.55 -24.43
N GLY A 272 -8.19 -13.23 -24.49
CA GLY A 272 -9.55 -12.66 -24.63
C GLY A 272 -9.73 -11.17 -24.32
N THR A 273 -8.77 -10.53 -23.67
CA THR A 273 -8.82 -9.09 -23.36
C THR A 273 -7.85 -8.30 -24.22
N THR A 274 -8.28 -7.14 -24.73
CA THR A 274 -7.47 -6.07 -25.33
C THR A 274 -6.52 -5.40 -24.32
N LEU A 275 -5.91 -6.20 -23.47
CA LEU A 275 -4.84 -5.83 -22.54
C LEU A 275 -3.69 -6.75 -22.92
N GLY A 276 -2.70 -6.23 -23.65
CA GLY A 276 -1.45 -6.92 -23.94
C GLY A 276 -0.56 -7.12 -22.70
N ASP A 277 -1.18 -7.39 -21.53
CA ASP A 277 -0.63 -7.37 -20.17
C ASP A 277 -0.78 -8.74 -19.46
N LEU A 278 -1.19 -9.81 -20.15
CA LEU A 278 -1.55 -11.10 -19.54
C LEU A 278 -0.74 -12.33 -20.02
N THR A 279 0.31 -12.17 -20.82
CA THR A 279 1.15 -13.32 -21.22
C THR A 279 2.10 -13.79 -20.12
N ASP A 280 2.32 -12.95 -19.11
CA ASP A 280 3.48 -13.00 -18.22
C ASP A 280 3.07 -12.69 -16.77
N ARG A 281 1.98 -13.31 -16.31
CA ARG A 281 1.51 -13.33 -14.91
C ARG A 281 0.34 -14.30 -14.77
N ILE A 282 0.26 -14.98 -13.64
CA ILE A 282 -0.94 -15.75 -13.27
C ILE A 282 -1.85 -14.81 -12.51
N VAL A 283 -3.06 -14.60 -13.04
CA VAL A 283 -4.08 -13.79 -12.37
C VAL A 283 -5.21 -14.71 -11.95
N LEU A 284 -5.46 -14.76 -10.65
CA LEU A 284 -6.50 -15.55 -10.04
C LEU A 284 -7.73 -14.70 -9.72
N LEU A 285 -8.91 -15.26 -9.93
CA LEU A 285 -10.22 -14.68 -9.63
C LEU A 285 -11.13 -15.72 -8.99
N GLY A 286 -11.88 -15.30 -7.96
CA GLY A 286 -12.87 -16.12 -7.26
C GLY A 286 -14.22 -16.19 -7.95
#